data_AF-A0A926D3P4-F1
#
_entry.id   AF-A0A926D3P4-F1
#
_cell.length_a   1.000
_cell.length_b   1.000
_cell.length_c   1.000
_cell.angle_alpha   90.00
_cell.angle_beta   90.00
_cell.angle_gamma   90.00
#
_symmetry.space_group_name_H-M   'P 1'
#
loop_
_entity.id
_entity.type
_entity.pdbx_description
1 polymer ?
#
loop_
_entity_poly.entity_id
_entity_poly.type
_entity_poly.pdbx_seq_one_letter_code
_entity_poly.pdbx_strand_id
1 'polypeptide(L)'
;MFDKVKLALRITSTAFDEEIQDLIAAALADLGIAGVTTLQETDPLIIRVVTTYCKLHFGVPDDPDRLKASYDEQKAQLQMATGYTDWREN
;
A
#
# COMPACT_ATOMS: atom_id res chain seq x y z
N MET A 1 -3.48 9.71 4.25
CA MET A 1 -3.78 8.70 3.21
C MET A 1 -5.16 8.03 3.35
N PHE A 2 -5.64 7.80 4.58
CA PHE A 2 -6.89 7.11 4.92
C PHE A 2 -8.09 7.43 4.00
N ASP A 3 -8.51 8.70 3.89
CA ASP A 3 -9.70 9.07 3.08
C ASP A 3 -9.60 8.66 1.60
N LYS A 4 -8.39 8.68 1.04
CA LYS A 4 -8.15 8.25 -0.35
C LYS A 4 -8.32 6.74 -0.50
N VAL A 5 -7.84 5.96 0.47
CA VAL A 5 -7.98 4.50 0.50
C VAL A 5 -9.45 4.13 0.69
N LYS A 6 -10.12 4.75 1.66
CA LYS A 6 -11.54 4.55 1.94
C LYS A 6 -12.42 4.84 0.72
N LEU A 7 -12.16 5.95 0.03
CA LEU A 7 -12.82 6.29 -1.23
C LEU A 7 -12.54 5.25 -2.33
N ALA A 8 -11.29 4.77 -2.45
CA ALA A 8 -10.90 3.79 -3.45
C ALA A 8 -11.52 2.40 -3.22
N LEU A 9 -11.84 2.06 -1.97
CA LEU A 9 -12.62 0.88 -1.58
C LEU A 9 -14.13 1.07 -1.76
N ARG A 10 -14.58 2.28 -2.13
CA ARG A 10 -16.01 2.67 -2.26
C ARG A 10 -16.79 2.57 -0.94
N ILE A 11 -16.12 2.76 0.19
CA ILE A 11 -16.74 2.73 1.52
C ILE A 11 -17.14 4.15 1.94
N THR A 12 -18.40 4.31 2.35
CA THR A 12 -18.94 5.58 2.86
C THR A 12 -19.30 5.53 4.34
N SER A 13 -19.46 4.33 4.92
CA SER A 13 -19.71 4.15 6.35
C SER A 13 -18.40 4.29 7.15
N THR A 14 -18.51 4.43 8.47
CA THR A 14 -17.35 4.43 9.39
C THR A 14 -17.14 3.08 10.09
N ALA A 15 -17.96 2.08 9.75
CA ALA A 15 -17.96 0.78 10.46
C ALA A 15 -16.68 -0.03 10.24
N PHE A 16 -15.90 0.29 9.21
CA PHE A 16 -14.68 -0.42 8.81
C PHE A 16 -13.43 0.45 8.96
N ASP A 17 -13.53 1.60 9.63
CA ASP A 17 -12.45 2.57 9.66
C ASP A 17 -11.20 2.01 10.36
N GLU A 18 -11.38 1.27 11.45
CA GLU A 18 -10.28 0.59 12.16
C GLU A 18 -9.62 -0.48 11.27
N GLU A 19 -10.40 -1.35 10.63
CA GLU A 19 -9.88 -2.38 9.71
C GLU A 19 -9.07 -1.76 8.54
N ILE A 20 -9.58 -0.67 7.95
CA ILE A 20 -8.88 0.03 6.88
C ILE A 20 -7.57 0.65 7.40
N GLN A 21 -7.56 1.21 8.62
CA GLN A 21 -6.34 1.74 9.23
C GLN A 21 -5.31 0.64 9.50
N ASP A 22 -5.75 -0.52 9.98
CA ASP A 22 -4.89 -1.69 10.21
C ASP A 22 -4.27 -2.20 8.91
N LEU A 23 -5.05 -2.26 7.81
CA LEU A 23 -4.53 -2.64 6.50
C LEU A 23 -3.53 -1.62 5.94
N ILE A 24 -3.75 -0.32 6.17
CA ILE A 24 -2.79 0.73 5.81
C ILE A 24 -1.48 0.54 6.58
N ALA A 25 -1.56 0.30 7.89
CA ALA A 25 -0.39 0.06 8.72
C ALA A 25 0.37 -1.21 8.29
N ALA A 26 -0.34 -2.30 7.98
CA ALA A 26 0.23 -3.53 7.47
C ALA A 26 0.95 -3.34 6.12
N ALA A 27 0.35 -2.58 5.20
CA ALA A 27 0.97 -2.26 3.91
C ALA A 27 2.27 -1.47 4.09
N LEU A 28 2.27 -0.42 4.93
CA LEU A 28 3.46 0.37 5.20
C LEU A 28 4.57 -0.45 5.86
N ALA A 29 4.22 -1.35 6.78
CA ALA A 29 5.17 -2.27 7.40
C ALA A 29 5.78 -3.24 6.37
N ASP A 30 4.98 -3.81 5.45
CA ASP A 30 5.48 -4.70 4.39
C ASP A 30 6.43 -3.97 3.44
N LEU A 31 6.15 -2.72 3.09
CA LEU A 31 7.08 -1.88 2.31
C LEU A 31 8.40 -1.63 3.06
N GLY A 32 8.33 -1.38 4.37
CA GLY A 32 9.51 -1.22 5.22
C GLY A 32 10.37 -2.48 5.25
N ILE A 33 9.76 -3.67 5.36
CA ILE A 33 10.46 -4.97 5.29
C ILE A 33 11.12 -5.16 3.92
N ALA A 34 10.48 -4.68 2.85
CA ALA A 34 11.03 -4.71 1.49
C ALA A 34 12.16 -3.69 1.25
N GLY A 35 12.53 -2.87 2.24
CA GLY A 35 13.62 -1.91 2.15
C GLY A 35 13.20 -0.53 1.62
N VAL A 36 11.90 -0.26 1.49
CA VAL A 36 11.39 1.07 1.13
C VAL A 36 11.50 1.98 2.35
N THR A 37 12.25 3.07 2.21
CA THR A 37 12.55 4.05 3.26
C THR A 37 11.67 5.29 3.20
N THR A 38 11.17 5.64 2.00
CA THR A 38 10.25 6.75 1.77
C THR A 38 8.82 6.26 1.92
N LEU A 39 8.20 6.53 3.08
CA LEU A 39 6.86 6.05 3.44
C LEU A 39 5.88 7.20 3.73
N GLN A 40 6.11 8.39 3.16
CA GLN A 40 5.26 9.54 3.43
C GLN A 40 3.84 9.30 2.90
N GLU A 41 2.84 9.50 3.77
CA GLU A 41 1.43 9.29 3.40
C GLU A 41 0.88 10.27 2.35
N THR A 42 1.65 11.30 2.02
CA THR A 42 1.34 12.27 0.97
C THR A 42 1.93 11.88 -0.39
N ASP A 43 2.84 10.91 -0.41
CA ASP A 43 3.50 10.47 -1.63
C ASP A 43 2.51 9.70 -2.53
N PRO A 44 2.38 10.08 -3.82
CA PRO A 44 1.41 9.47 -4.71
C PRO A 44 1.66 7.99 -4.98
N LEU A 45 2.92 7.53 -5.02
CA LEU A 45 3.25 6.12 -5.23
C LEU A 45 3.00 5.30 -3.97
N ILE A 46 3.28 5.85 -2.78
CA ILE A 46 2.96 5.21 -1.50
C ILE A 46 1.45 5.07 -1.33
N ILE A 47 0.68 6.12 -1.60
CA ILE A 47 -0.79 6.04 -1.60
C ILE A 47 -1.28 4.94 -2.55
N ARG A 48 -0.67 4.83 -3.74
CA ARG A 48 -1.08 3.88 -4.78
C ARG A 48 -0.81 2.42 -4.38
N VAL A 49 0.36 2.12 -3.85
CA VAL A 49 0.73 0.75 -3.43
C VAL A 49 -0.08 0.31 -2.21
N VAL A 50 -0.29 1.21 -1.23
CA VAL A 50 -1.13 0.94 -0.05
C VAL A 50 -2.58 0.73 -0.46
N THR A 51 -3.09 1.52 -1.41
CA THR A 51 -4.46 1.33 -1.93
C THR A 51 -4.61 -0.04 -2.60
N THR A 52 -3.60 -0.49 -3.35
CA THR A 52 -3.62 -1.82 -3.99
C THR A 52 -3.61 -2.93 -2.94
N TYR A 53 -2.79 -2.81 -1.90
CA TYR A 53 -2.77 -3.75 -0.77
C TYR A 53 -4.13 -3.81 -0.08
N CYS A 54 -4.71 -2.67 0.27
CA CYS A 54 -6.01 -2.62 0.92
C CYS A 54 -7.10 -3.25 0.03
N LYS A 55 -7.09 -3.03 -1.29
CA LYS A 55 -8.03 -3.68 -2.22
C LYS A 55 -7.87 -5.19 -2.30
N LEU A 56 -6.65 -5.69 -2.13
CA LEU A 56 -6.36 -7.12 -2.13
C LEU A 56 -6.86 -7.80 -0.86
N HIS A 57 -6.74 -7.12 0.28
CA HIS A 57 -6.95 -7.72 1.61
C HIS A 57 -8.27 -7.35 2.28
N PHE A 58 -8.93 -6.27 1.86
CA PHE A 58 -10.22 -5.87 2.41
C PHE A 58 -11.36 -6.65 1.77
N GLY A 59 -12.09 -7.42 2.59
CA GLY A 59 -13.21 -8.24 2.14
C GLY A 59 -12.79 -9.35 1.15
N VAL A 60 -13.63 -9.61 0.15
CA VAL A 60 -13.33 -10.58 -0.92
C VAL A 60 -13.11 -9.81 -2.23
N PRO A 61 -11.88 -9.76 -2.76
CA PRO A 61 -11.61 -9.07 -4.02
C PRO A 61 -12.18 -9.84 -5.21
N ASP A 62 -12.61 -9.11 -6.24
CA ASP A 62 -13.08 -9.69 -7.51
C ASP A 62 -11.96 -10.42 -8.28
N ASP A 63 -10.71 -9.94 -8.14
CA ASP A 63 -9.56 -10.42 -8.91
C ASP A 63 -8.28 -10.38 -8.04
N PRO A 64 -8.17 -11.31 -7.06
CA PRO A 64 -7.05 -11.36 -6.11
C PRO A 64 -5.70 -11.53 -6.81
N ASP A 65 -5.63 -12.37 -7.83
CA ASP A 65 -4.37 -12.69 -8.51
C ASP A 65 -3.80 -11.46 -9.24
N ARG A 66 -4.64 -10.70 -9.95
CA ARG A 66 -4.22 -9.46 -10.61
C ARG A 66 -3.84 -8.38 -9.61
N LEU A 67 -4.59 -8.26 -8.50
CA LEU A 67 -4.26 -7.31 -7.44
C LEU A 67 -2.93 -7.66 -6.77
N LYS A 68 -2.67 -8.95 -6.51
CA LYS A 68 -1.40 -9.43 -5.97
C LYS A 68 -0.24 -9.15 -6.92
N ALA A 69 -0.39 -9.48 -8.21
CA ALA A 69 0.63 -9.19 -9.22
C ALA A 69 0.93 -7.69 -9.31
N SER A 70 -0.10 -6.84 -9.29
CA SER A 70 0.05 -5.40 -9.32
C SER A 70 0.73 -4.85 -8.07
N TYR A 71 0.41 -5.41 -6.89
CA TYR A 71 1.07 -5.03 -5.64
C TYR A 71 2.55 -5.42 -5.64
N ASP A 72 2.87 -6.65 -6.08
CA ASP A 72 4.25 -7.14 -6.15
C ASP A 72 5.10 -6.29 -7.10
N GLU A 73 4.57 -5.92 -8.26
CA GLU A 73 5.25 -5.04 -9.21
C GLU A 73 5.52 -3.66 -8.61
N GLN A 74 4.50 -3.04 -7.99
CA GLN A 74 4.66 -1.74 -7.34
C GLN A 74 5.70 -1.79 -6.22
N LYS A 75 5.66 -2.82 -5.38
CA LYS A 75 6.63 -3.01 -4.29
C LYS A 75 8.05 -3.19 -4.82
N ALA A 76 8.24 -4.01 -5.85
CA ALA A 76 9.53 -4.22 -6.49
C ALA A 76 10.07 -2.92 -7.12
N GLN A 77 9.22 -2.14 -7.79
CA GLN A 77 9.59 -0.84 -8.35
C GLN A 77 10.08 0.12 -7.27
N LEU A 78 9.36 0.24 -6.15
CA LEU A 78 9.74 1.10 -5.03
C LEU A 78 11.06 0.65 -4.40
N GLN A 79 11.24 -0.66 -4.21
CA GLN A 79 12.46 -1.25 -3.68
C GLN A 79 13.70 -0.95 -4.56
N MET A 80 13.52 -0.78 -5.87
CA MET A 80 14.61 -0.52 -6.81
C MET A 80 14.75 0.96 -7.21
N ALA A 81 13.88 1.84 -6.73
CA ALA A 81 13.86 3.24 -7.14
C ALA A 81 14.74 4.11 -6.23
N THR A 82 15.64 4.88 -6.85
CA THR A 82 16.37 5.93 -6.14
C THR A 82 15.37 6.97 -5.61
N GLY A 83 15.51 7.35 -4.34
CA GLY A 83 14.56 8.22 -3.64
C GLY A 83 13.47 7.47 -2.86
N TYR A 84 13.36 6.15 -3.04
CA TYR A 84 12.52 5.28 -2.21
C TYR A 84 13.34 4.26 -1.41
N THR A 85 14.51 3.89 -1.90
CA THR A 85 15.48 3.03 -1.21
C THR A 85 16.76 3.79 -0.91
N ASP A 86 17.35 3.53 0.26
CA ASP A 86 18.69 4.00 0.63
C ASP A 86 19.72 2.95 0.20
N TRP A 87 20.61 3.34 -0.71
CA TRP A 87 21.54 2.42 -1.39
C TRP A 87 22.83 2.17 -0.62
N ARG A 88 22.97 2.65 0.63
CA ARG A 88 24.23 2.67 1.41
C ARG A 88 25.19 1.56 0.98
N GLU A 89 26.24 1.98 0.28
CA GLU A 89 27.39 1.13 -0.01
C GLU A 89 28.01 0.76 1.33
N ASN A 90 27.94 -0.52 1.68
CA ASN A 90 28.64 -1.09 2.83
C ASN A 90 30.14 -1.21 2.52
#